data_AF-A0A3C1PKZ7-F1
#
_entry.id   AF-A0A3C1PKZ7-F1
#
_cell.length_a   1.000
_cell.length_b   1.000
_cell.length_c   1.000
_cell.angle_alpha   90.00
_cell.angle_beta   90.00
_cell.angle_gamma   90.00
#
_symmetry.space_group_name_H-M   'P 1'
#
loop_
_entity.id
_entity.type
_entity.pdbx_description
1 polymer ?
#
loop_
_entity_poly.entity_id
_entity_poly.type
_entity_poly.pdbx_seq_one_letter_code
_entity_poly.pdbx_strand_id
1 'polypeptide(L)'
;YYVRKHNSNHLLNVSEINETYLRSIQTSWDSYPYPDSNYTDLDENKIIEFIQKVNAGDRFKLSGTPYECMQKLRLLKNNVPTNAAMILFSNEELYYNLHVGRFKTPSYIIDDKMIRGTLFDAVENTMRFIIGHLKVAFEITGKI
;
A
#
# COMPACT_ATOMS: atom_id res chain seq x y z
N TYR A 1 -22.11 20.26 1.49
CA TYR A 1 -22.25 19.34 2.64
C TYR A 1 -21.36 19.84 3.77
N TYR A 2 -21.82 19.79 5.01
CA TYR A 2 -21.07 20.28 6.18
C TYR A 2 -20.83 19.15 7.18
N VAL A 3 -19.67 19.14 7.84
CA VAL A 3 -19.36 18.26 8.97
C VAL A 3 -19.06 19.08 10.21
N ARG A 4 -19.56 18.64 11.36
CA ARG A 4 -19.23 19.26 12.64
C ARG A 4 -17.88 18.76 13.13
N LYS A 5 -16.92 19.67 13.29
CA LYS A 5 -15.62 19.40 13.92
C LYS A 5 -15.55 20.22 15.20
N HIS A 6 -15.52 19.54 16.34
CA HIS A 6 -15.65 20.16 17.66
C HIS A 6 -16.92 21.03 17.78
N ASN A 7 -16.75 22.36 17.81
CA ASN A 7 -17.82 23.33 18.00
C ASN A 7 -18.21 24.08 16.70
N SER A 8 -17.59 23.77 15.56
CA SER A 8 -17.83 24.47 14.29
C SER A 8 -18.26 23.54 13.15
N ASN A 9 -19.05 24.07 12.22
CA ASN A 9 -19.45 23.37 11.00
C ASN A 9 -18.49 23.77 9.86
N HIS A 10 -17.85 22.78 9.24
CA HIS A 10 -16.92 22.98 8.14
C HIS A 10 -17.54 22.53 6.83
N LEU A 11 -17.37 23.32 5.76
CA LEU A 11 -17.78 22.93 4.41
C LEU A 11 -16.83 21.84 3.92
N LEU A 12 -17.37 20.69 3.51
CA LEU A 12 -16.59 19.58 2.99
C LEU A 12 -16.32 19.75 1.51
N ASN A 13 -15.09 19.43 1.09
CA ASN A 13 -14.76 19.22 -0.31
C ASN A 13 -15.25 17.84 -0.80
N VAL A 14 -15.25 17.61 -2.12
CA VAL A 14 -15.80 16.37 -2.72
C VAL A 14 -15.13 15.10 -2.18
N SER A 15 -13.82 15.13 -1.94
CA SER A 15 -13.08 13.99 -1.38
C SER A 15 -13.50 13.72 0.07
N GLU A 16 -13.63 14.77 0.89
CA GLU A 16 -14.06 14.66 2.28
C GLU A 16 -15.52 14.19 2.40
N ILE A 17 -16.38 14.56 1.44
CA ILE A 17 -17.76 14.06 1.34
C ILE A 17 -17.74 12.55 1.10
N ASN A 18 -16.96 12.08 0.13
CA ASN A 18 -16.82 10.65 -0.15
C ASN A 18 -16.26 9.90 1.06
N GLU A 19 -15.23 10.43 1.72
CA GLU A 19 -14.66 9.80 2.91
C GLU A 19 -15.66 9.74 4.08
N THR A 20 -16.42 10.81 4.30
CA THR A 20 -17.47 10.85 5.34
C THR A 20 -18.59 9.86 5.03
N TYR A 21 -18.99 9.77 3.77
CA TYR A 21 -19.97 8.79 3.29
C TYR A 21 -19.48 7.36 3.52
N LEU A 22 -18.25 7.05 3.09
CA LEU A 22 -17.57 5.77 3.30
C LEU A 22 -17.52 5.38 4.79
N ARG A 23 -17.09 6.32 5.66
CA ARG A 23 -17.09 6.10 7.11
C ARG A 23 -18.49 5.84 7.67
N SER A 24 -19.52 6.52 7.16
CA SER A 24 -20.90 6.34 7.62
C SER A 24 -21.46 4.95 7.33
N ILE A 25 -21.02 4.32 6.23
CA ILE A 25 -21.35 2.93 5.86
C ILE A 25 -20.32 1.91 6.35
N GLN A 26 -19.42 2.32 7.26
CA GLN A 26 -18.37 1.49 7.86
C GLN A 26 -17.48 0.76 6.83
N THR A 27 -17.31 1.35 5.65
CA THR A 27 -16.62 0.72 4.52
C THR A 27 -15.58 1.70 3.98
N SER A 28 -14.38 1.23 3.68
CA SER A 28 -13.29 2.05 3.12
C SER A 28 -13.14 1.80 1.61
N TRP A 29 -12.57 2.78 0.89
CA TRP A 29 -12.39 2.74 -0.57
C TRP A 29 -11.66 1.48 -1.05
N ASP A 30 -10.64 1.06 -0.31
CA ASP A 30 -9.82 -0.12 -0.56
C ASP A 30 -10.62 -1.44 -0.55
N SER A 31 -11.79 -1.45 0.09
CA SER A 31 -12.66 -2.63 0.14
C SER A 31 -13.65 -2.73 -1.04
N TYR A 32 -13.76 -1.70 -1.88
CA TYR A 32 -14.67 -1.74 -3.05
C TYR A 32 -14.09 -2.62 -4.15
N PRO A 33 -14.93 -3.33 -4.93
CA PRO A 33 -14.50 -4.02 -6.14
C PRO A 33 -13.82 -3.03 -7.09
N TYR A 34 -12.68 -3.42 -7.64
CA TYR A 34 -12.00 -2.65 -8.68
C TYR A 34 -12.78 -2.84 -9.99
N PRO A 35 -13.17 -1.75 -10.69
CA PRO A 35 -13.96 -1.85 -11.91
C PRO A 35 -13.25 -2.66 -13.00
N ASP A 36 -14.02 -3.44 -13.76
CA ASP A 36 -13.55 -4.17 -14.95
C ASP A 36 -12.34 -5.09 -14.72
N SER A 37 -12.13 -5.57 -13.49
CA SER A 37 -11.06 -6.53 -13.17
C SER A 37 -11.60 -7.89 -12.70
N ASN A 38 -10.72 -8.88 -12.76
CA ASN A 38 -10.98 -10.24 -12.38
C ASN A 38 -9.73 -10.85 -11.70
N TYR A 39 -9.86 -12.06 -11.17
CA TYR A 39 -8.77 -12.69 -10.42
C TYR A 39 -7.48 -12.87 -11.24
N THR A 40 -7.56 -13.05 -12.57
CA THR A 40 -6.36 -13.22 -13.41
C THR A 40 -5.53 -11.95 -13.56
N ASP A 41 -6.06 -10.79 -13.14
CA ASP A 41 -5.35 -9.51 -13.12
C ASP A 41 -4.47 -9.37 -11.86
N LEU A 42 -4.45 -10.41 -11.02
CA LEU A 42 -3.59 -10.55 -9.86
C LEU A 42 -2.43 -11.50 -10.16
N ASP A 43 -1.26 -11.16 -9.63
CA ASP A 43 -0.06 -11.98 -9.64
C ASP A 43 -0.14 -13.04 -8.52
N GLU A 44 -0.48 -14.26 -8.92
CA GLU A 44 -0.63 -15.38 -7.99
C GLU A 44 0.67 -15.72 -7.25
N ASN A 45 1.85 -15.48 -7.83
CA ASN A 45 3.12 -15.73 -7.15
C ASN A 45 3.29 -14.76 -5.97
N LYS A 46 2.97 -13.47 -6.16
CA LYS A 46 2.98 -12.48 -5.07
C LYS A 46 1.99 -12.83 -3.98
N ILE A 47 0.82 -13.37 -4.33
CA ILE A 47 -0.18 -13.84 -3.35
C ILE A 47 0.38 -15.03 -2.55
N ILE A 48 1.00 -16.01 -3.20
CA ILE A 48 1.60 -17.17 -2.54
C ILE A 48 2.70 -16.74 -1.56
N GLU A 49 3.61 -15.85 -1.99
CA GLU A 49 4.66 -15.31 -1.12
C GLU A 49 4.09 -14.59 0.10
N PHE A 50 3.03 -13.80 -0.10
CA PHE A 50 2.33 -13.13 0.99
C PHE A 50 1.73 -14.13 1.98
N ILE A 51 1.03 -15.16 1.49
CA ILE A 51 0.44 -16.22 2.34
C ILE A 51 1.54 -16.91 3.17
N GLN A 52 2.69 -17.22 2.57
CA GLN A 52 3.83 -17.81 3.27
C GLN A 52 4.34 -16.89 4.39
N LYS A 53 4.51 -15.59 4.11
CA LYS A 53 4.94 -14.59 5.10
C LYS A 53 3.94 -14.46 6.26
N VAL A 54 2.63 -14.46 5.97
CA VAL A 54 1.59 -14.42 7.01
C VAL A 54 1.65 -15.67 7.89
N ASN A 55 1.75 -16.86 7.27
CA ASN A 55 1.78 -18.13 7.99
C ASN A 55 3.05 -18.31 8.85
N ALA A 56 4.17 -17.71 8.46
CA ALA A 56 5.38 -17.69 9.26
C ALA A 56 5.24 -16.89 10.57
N GLY A 57 4.28 -15.96 10.64
CA GLY A 57 4.10 -15.05 11.78
C GLY A 57 3.35 -15.61 12.97
N ASP A 58 2.93 -16.89 12.94
CA ASP A 58 2.21 -17.70 13.96
C ASP A 58 0.94 -17.11 14.61
N ARG A 59 0.60 -15.85 14.35
CA ARG A 59 -0.60 -15.16 14.86
C ARG A 59 -1.86 -15.48 14.07
N PHE A 60 -1.70 -15.88 12.81
CA PHE A 60 -2.80 -16.12 11.88
C PHE A 60 -2.34 -17.10 10.81
N LYS A 61 -3.19 -18.08 10.47
CA LYS A 61 -2.89 -19.09 9.44
C LYS A 61 -3.92 -19.04 8.31
N LEU A 62 -3.43 -18.74 7.13
CA LEU A 62 -4.12 -18.86 5.85
C LEU A 62 -3.86 -20.26 5.28
N SER A 63 -4.92 -21.04 5.18
CA SER A 63 -4.92 -22.38 4.59
C SER A 63 -5.86 -22.45 3.39
N GLY A 64 -5.54 -23.31 2.43
CA GLY A 64 -6.29 -23.49 1.18
C GLY A 64 -5.54 -22.95 -0.03
N THR A 65 -6.27 -22.79 -1.13
CA THR A 65 -5.75 -22.21 -2.36
C THR A 65 -5.52 -20.69 -2.22
N PRO A 66 -4.65 -20.07 -3.04
CA PRO A 66 -4.46 -18.61 -3.05
C PRO A 66 -5.78 -17.85 -3.19
N TYR A 67 -6.66 -18.33 -4.07
CA TYR A 67 -8.00 -17.81 -4.28
C TYR A 67 -8.86 -17.80 -3.00
N GLU A 68 -8.95 -18.95 -2.31
CA GLU A 68 -9.69 -19.06 -1.05
C GLU A 68 -9.11 -18.15 0.04
N CYS A 69 -7.79 -18.00 0.09
CA CYS A 69 -7.12 -17.10 1.02
C CYS A 69 -7.50 -15.64 0.76
N MET A 70 -7.53 -15.22 -0.51
CA MET A 70 -7.99 -13.87 -0.90
C MET A 70 -9.46 -13.63 -0.54
N GLN A 71 -10.33 -14.64 -0.69
CA GLN A 71 -11.72 -14.55 -0.23
C GLN A 71 -11.82 -14.41 1.30
N LYS A 72 -11.07 -15.22 2.06
CA LYS A 72 -11.03 -15.15 3.54
C LYS A 72 -10.58 -13.77 4.03
N LEU A 73 -9.65 -13.15 3.32
CA LEU A 73 -9.16 -11.80 3.61
C LEU A 73 -10.07 -10.68 3.08
N ARG A 74 -11.20 -11.02 2.44
CA ARG A 74 -12.14 -10.08 1.80
C ARG A 74 -11.48 -9.20 0.72
N LEU A 75 -10.43 -9.72 0.08
CA LEU A 75 -9.74 -9.12 -1.05
C LEU A 75 -10.41 -9.49 -2.39
N LEU A 76 -11.34 -10.44 -2.37
CA LEU A 76 -12.26 -10.74 -3.46
C LEU A 76 -13.70 -10.52 -3.00
N LYS A 77 -14.48 -9.77 -3.76
CA LYS A 77 -15.93 -9.59 -3.59
C LYS A 77 -16.62 -10.01 -4.87
N ASN A 78 -17.51 -11.01 -4.79
CA ASN A 78 -18.20 -11.56 -5.97
C ASN A 78 -17.24 -11.95 -7.11
N ASN A 79 -16.09 -12.56 -6.77
CA ASN A 79 -15.00 -12.93 -7.67
C ASN A 79 -14.25 -11.76 -8.34
N VAL A 80 -14.54 -10.52 -7.95
CA VAL A 80 -13.83 -9.32 -8.40
C VAL A 80 -12.82 -8.91 -7.33
N PRO A 81 -11.55 -8.65 -7.70
CA PRO A 81 -10.56 -8.05 -6.81
C PRO A 81 -11.05 -6.73 -6.22
N THR A 82 -10.75 -6.49 -4.94
CA THR A 82 -10.94 -5.16 -4.37
C THR A 82 -9.84 -4.20 -4.81
N ASN A 83 -10.06 -2.89 -4.63
CA ASN A 83 -9.02 -1.88 -4.82
C ASN A 83 -7.74 -2.21 -4.02
N ALA A 84 -7.88 -2.72 -2.79
CA ALA A 84 -6.75 -3.21 -2.00
C ALA A 84 -6.00 -4.35 -2.68
N ALA A 85 -6.74 -5.34 -3.19
CA ALA A 85 -6.15 -6.51 -3.86
C ALA A 85 -5.34 -6.10 -5.08
N MET A 86 -5.88 -5.19 -5.90
CA MET A 86 -5.16 -4.65 -7.07
C MET A 86 -3.89 -3.92 -6.65
N ILE A 87 -3.96 -3.01 -5.68
CA ILE A 87 -2.78 -2.26 -5.20
C ILE A 87 -1.68 -3.19 -4.67
N LEU A 88 -2.05 -4.27 -3.99
CA LEU A 88 -1.12 -5.18 -3.35
C LEU A 88 -0.53 -6.22 -4.32
N PHE A 89 -1.37 -6.74 -5.23
CA PHE A 89 -1.09 -7.96 -5.98
C PHE A 89 -1.36 -7.84 -7.48
N SER A 90 -1.60 -6.67 -8.06
CA SER A 90 -1.79 -6.59 -9.51
C SER A 90 -0.55 -7.11 -10.26
N ASN A 91 -0.82 -7.84 -11.35
CA ASN A 91 0.21 -8.29 -12.28
C ASN A 91 0.60 -7.20 -13.31
N GLU A 92 -0.12 -6.09 -13.34
CA GLU A 92 0.16 -4.92 -14.15
C GLU A 92 0.61 -3.74 -13.28
N GLU A 93 1.34 -2.81 -13.88
CA GLU A 93 1.76 -1.58 -13.22
C GLU A 93 0.57 -0.62 -13.14
N LEU A 94 -0.10 -0.62 -11.99
CA LEU A 94 -1.10 0.41 -11.69
C LEU A 94 -0.40 1.78 -11.68
N TYR A 95 -1.03 2.80 -12.26
CA TYR A 95 -0.48 4.15 -12.41
C TYR A 95 -0.33 4.95 -11.09
N TYR A 96 0.16 4.30 -10.03
CA TYR A 96 0.51 4.91 -8.75
C TYR A 96 2.01 5.22 -8.72
N ASN A 97 2.34 6.50 -8.85
CA ASN A 97 3.72 6.98 -8.78
C ASN A 97 4.03 7.45 -7.36
N LEU A 98 5.11 6.93 -6.78
CA LEU A 98 5.65 7.41 -5.50
C LEU A 98 6.96 8.16 -5.76
N HIS A 99 7.03 9.42 -5.32
CA HIS A 99 8.25 10.21 -5.37
C HIS A 99 8.92 10.24 -4.00
N VAL A 100 10.20 9.90 -3.98
CA VAL A 100 11.03 9.96 -2.76
C VAL A 100 12.19 10.90 -3.01
N GLY A 101 12.08 12.11 -2.46
CA GLY A 101 13.10 13.15 -2.55
C GLY A 101 13.95 13.25 -1.29
N ARG A 102 15.27 13.36 -1.46
CA ARG A 102 16.21 13.67 -0.39
C ARG A 102 16.53 15.16 -0.43
N PHE A 103 16.33 15.83 0.70
CA PHE A 103 16.52 17.27 0.85
C PHE A 103 17.78 17.57 1.66
N LYS A 104 18.55 18.58 1.24
CA LYS A 104 19.63 19.17 2.06
C LYS A 104 19.13 20.39 2.83
N THR A 105 18.19 21.13 2.25
CA THR A 105 17.40 22.18 2.90
C THR A 105 15.94 22.01 2.47
N PRO A 106 14.95 22.63 3.14
CA PRO A 106 13.53 22.51 2.75
C PRO A 106 13.23 22.88 1.29
N SER A 107 14.10 23.65 0.63
CA SER A 107 13.96 24.09 -0.75
C SER A 107 14.96 23.48 -1.73
N TYR A 108 15.87 22.60 -1.28
CA TYR A 108 16.94 22.05 -2.11
C TYR A 108 16.97 20.52 -2.04
N ILE A 109 16.48 19.90 -3.12
CA ILE A 109 16.51 18.46 -3.36
C ILE A 109 17.90 18.10 -3.91
N ILE A 110 18.55 17.13 -3.29
CA ILE A 110 19.88 16.63 -3.66
C ILE A 110 19.83 15.26 -4.32
N ASP A 111 18.71 14.55 -4.20
CA ASP A 111 18.45 13.30 -4.90
C ASP A 111 16.93 13.07 -4.97
N ASP A 112 16.44 12.44 -6.03
CA ASP A 112 15.03 12.09 -6.23
C ASP A 112 14.91 10.72 -6.88
N LYS A 113 13.92 9.95 -6.45
CA LYS A 113 13.59 8.67 -7.06
C LYS A 113 12.09 8.51 -7.23
N MET A 114 11.68 8.30 -8.48
CA MET A 114 10.36 7.78 -8.83
C MET A 114 10.34 6.27 -8.60
N ILE A 115 9.37 5.80 -7.82
CA ILE A 115 9.13 4.40 -7.53
C ILE A 115 7.75 4.04 -8.07
N ARG A 116 7.67 2.89 -8.72
CA ARG A 116 6.44 2.32 -9.28
C ARG A 116 6.39 0.82 -9.00
N GLY A 117 5.21 0.23 -9.13
CA GLY A 117 4.94 -1.17 -8.85
C GLY A 117 3.81 -1.35 -7.82
N THR A 118 3.68 -2.55 -7.27
CA THR A 118 2.67 -2.80 -6.22
C THR A 118 3.06 -2.09 -4.92
N LEU A 119 2.14 -2.01 -3.97
CA LEU A 119 2.42 -1.37 -2.69
C LEU A 119 3.57 -2.05 -1.92
N PHE A 120 3.75 -3.37 -2.05
CA PHE A 120 4.90 -4.07 -1.47
C PHE A 120 6.20 -3.62 -2.12
N ASP A 121 6.24 -3.57 -3.45
CA ASP A 121 7.41 -3.09 -4.22
C ASP A 121 7.72 -1.64 -3.85
N ALA A 122 6.69 -0.79 -3.71
CA ALA A 122 6.83 0.60 -3.33
C ALA A 122 7.46 0.77 -1.94
N VAL A 123 6.99 0.00 -0.94
CA VAL A 123 7.54 0.02 0.41
C VAL A 123 8.99 -0.47 0.41
N GLU A 124 9.29 -1.60 -0.22
CA GLU A 124 10.64 -2.17 -0.23
C GLU A 124 11.64 -1.25 -0.93
N ASN A 125 11.30 -0.74 -2.12
CA ASN A 125 12.16 0.16 -2.88
C ASN A 125 12.37 1.51 -2.17
N THR A 126 11.35 2.00 -1.47
CA THR A 126 11.45 3.23 -0.66
C THR A 126 12.38 3.01 0.53
N MET A 127 12.19 1.93 1.27
CA MET A 127 13.06 1.58 2.40
C MET A 127 14.51 1.41 1.96
N ARG A 128 14.74 0.75 0.81
CA ARG A 128 16.08 0.62 0.23
C ARG A 128 16.70 1.96 -0.12
N PHE A 129 15.92 2.88 -0.70
CA PHE A 129 16.38 4.24 -1.02
C PHE A 129 16.73 5.03 0.25
N ILE A 130 15.89 4.93 1.29
CA ILE A 130 16.14 5.60 2.57
C ILE A 130 17.42 5.04 3.22
N ILE A 131 17.54 3.71 3.32
CA ILE A 131 18.69 3.04 3.95
C ILE A 131 19.98 3.35 3.20
N GLY A 132 19.97 3.36 1.86
CA GLY A 132 21.15 3.73 1.06
C GLY A 132 21.67 5.14 1.34
N HIS A 133 20.84 6.02 1.91
CA HIS A 133 21.19 7.39 2.27
C HIS A 133 21.46 7.61 3.76
N LEU A 134 21.19 6.63 4.61
CA LEU A 134 21.63 6.63 6.00
C LEU A 134 23.14 6.33 6.01
N LYS A 135 23.95 7.38 6.15
CA LYS A 135 25.42 7.24 6.20
C LYS A 135 25.82 6.28 7.32
N VAL A 136 26.35 5.11 6.97
CA VAL A 136 27.16 4.30 7.88
C VAL A 136 28.61 4.74 7.68
N ALA A 137 29.19 5.39 8.68
CA ALA A 137 30.62 5.69 8.70
C ALA A 137 31.36 4.51 9.34
N PHE A 138 32.21 3.85 8.58
CA PHE A 138 33.18 2.91 9.13
C PHE A 138 34.44 3.68 9.53
N GLU A 139 34.69 3.78 10.83
CA GLU A 139 35.96 4.28 11.34
C GLU A 139 36.88 3.08 11.59
N ILE A 140 37.84 2.86 10.70
CA ILE A 140 38.92 1.89 10.93
C ILE A 140 39.93 2.57 11.84
N THR A 141 39.75 2.42 13.15
CA THR A 141 40.75 2.81 14.14
C THR A 141 41.84 1.74 14.12
N GLY A 142 42.89 1.95 13.33
CA GLY A 142 44.05 1.05 13.21
C GLY A 142 44.90 0.93 14.49
N LYS A 143 44.28 0.75 15.66
CA LYS A 143 44.97 0.35 16.88
C LYS A 143 45.17 -1.17 16.83
N ILE A 144 46.45 -1.55 16.74
CA ILE A 144 46.97 -2.92 16.91
C ILE A 144 46.72 -3.36 18.36
#